data_AF-A0A811VEN9-F1
#
_entry.id   AF-A0A811VEN9-F1
#
_cell.length_a   1.000
_cell.length_b   1.000
_cell.length_c   1.000
_cell.angle_alpha   90.00
_cell.angle_beta   90.00
_cell.angle_gamma   90.00
#
_symmetry.space_group_name_H-M   'P 1'
#
loop_
_entity.id
_entity.type
_entity.pdbx_description
1 polymer ?
#
loop_
_entity_poly.entity_id
_entity_poly.type
_entity_poly.pdbx_seq_one_letter_code
_entity_poly.pdbx_strand_id
1 'polypeptide(L)'
;MSYTLLFALLLYSIQISVAKLLPIAESNNNAKHTFANTLLRIYKETPYETIFVLENAGKSCLATNVLESSLKIPLIRATDAAAGEQLRTRFNSNLLTIVCLSQAQMELKLLKMLAASLQYRHQTRIVLHFAEMKPTSALLATTRDFFELNYMTNVIGFYNSTHYYRYSPFPSGNWKLESANTTRFYTPLHQLNLHGKIFNTLPDQILPRSMVYVDASGQQRLSGHVGYLMSTFASKYNLTLKFVHPVTPGNIIHLTVLFDYVNNGTIDLAISLTTASFNPTRVYPLLSYPLEIIEWFVALPCSIPLEYAEIYTIVVTTQVIALLTLLTLLFSALDGIIKYLFHKRNENFSLFNILMNENMFRGVFGLSVLIKRRTVVSSKILYIFLFLLGIFINNMYSAYFQTLFTSPPLQKEILSFDDMRRRNLKLMFDRSEVQLVREALGSQFNETFRNILVLADTATVQSHRSLYDTSYAYTMPESLWAIFSAQQETFERKIYCLAPTLKFFGLLMMGIPVAENSFLLEPLNKMIMRATETGLLLHWQAMTFIDLVATGRFSLKVTGNVVEFHDISLKDIEFPFHLLLIGLCLSSVVFIVEVSAFKLKIFHTKRVLK
;
A
#
# COMPACT_ATOMS: atom_id res chain seq x y z
N MET A 1 2.42 -14.50 37.35
CA MET A 1 1.92 -15.88 37.55
C MET A 1 0.64 -16.14 36.74
N SER A 2 0.58 -15.73 35.47
CA SER A 2 -0.64 -15.81 34.64
C SER A 2 -0.38 -16.33 33.20
N TYR A 3 0.86 -16.25 32.70
CA TYR A 3 1.22 -16.72 31.36
C TYR A 3 1.45 -18.23 31.26
N THR A 4 1.78 -18.92 32.35
CA THR A 4 1.99 -20.38 32.37
C THR A 4 0.68 -21.16 32.31
N LEU A 5 -0.41 -20.61 32.87
CA LEU A 5 -1.73 -21.23 32.82
C LEU A 5 -2.36 -21.11 31.41
N LEU A 6 -2.10 -20.02 30.70
CA LEU A 6 -2.59 -19.82 29.33
C LEU A 6 -1.89 -20.76 28.34
N PHE A 7 -0.58 -21.00 28.54
CA PHE A 7 0.19 -21.94 27.72
C PHE A 7 -0.20 -23.40 28.00
N ALA A 8 -0.52 -23.74 29.25
CA ALA A 8 -1.05 -25.06 29.61
C ALA A 8 -2.46 -25.31 29.04
N LEU A 9 -3.33 -24.30 29.00
CA LEU A 9 -4.65 -24.38 28.37
C LEU A 9 -4.59 -24.45 26.84
N LEU A 10 -3.60 -23.80 26.21
CA LEU A 10 -3.31 -23.93 24.77
C LEU A 10 -2.70 -25.29 24.40
N LEU A 11 -1.91 -25.90 25.29
CA LEU A 11 -1.42 -27.27 25.08
C LEU A 11 -2.52 -28.32 25.32
N TYR A 12 -3.46 -28.06 26.23
CA TYR A 12 -4.60 -28.95 26.46
C TYR A 12 -5.65 -28.91 25.32
N SER A 13 -5.73 -27.80 24.56
CA SER A 13 -6.60 -27.71 23.38
C SER A 13 -6.00 -28.31 22.11
N ILE A 14 -4.71 -28.66 22.11
CA ILE A 14 -4.00 -29.25 20.95
C ILE A 14 -3.95 -30.79 21.02
N GLN A 15 -4.29 -31.42 22.14
CA GLN A 15 -4.46 -32.87 22.23
C GLN A 15 -5.94 -33.26 22.17
N ILE A 16 -6.39 -33.51 20.95
CA ILE A 16 -7.33 -34.55 20.46
C ILE A 16 -8.02 -33.98 19.22
N SER A 17 -7.21 -33.74 18.18
CA SER A 17 -7.63 -33.96 16.79
C SER A 17 -6.84 -35.15 16.28
N VAL A 18 -6.96 -36.27 17.00
CA VAL A 18 -6.60 -37.57 16.43
C VAL A 18 -7.63 -37.79 15.34
N ALA A 19 -7.25 -37.53 14.09
CA ALA A 19 -7.95 -38.09 12.95
C ALA A 19 -8.22 -39.55 13.29
N LYS A 20 -9.49 -39.93 13.43
CA LYS A 20 -9.89 -41.32 13.66
C LYS A 20 -9.30 -42.13 12.51
N LEU A 21 -8.15 -42.74 12.76
CA LEU A 21 -7.61 -43.82 11.96
C LEU A 21 -8.67 -44.91 12.00
N LEU A 22 -9.38 -45.07 10.88
CA LEU A 22 -10.28 -46.19 10.66
C LEU A 22 -9.50 -47.47 10.99
N PRO A 23 -10.06 -48.39 11.81
CA PRO A 23 -9.37 -49.61 12.16
C PRO A 23 -9.02 -50.37 10.88
N ILE A 24 -7.76 -50.80 10.80
CA ILE A 24 -7.24 -51.61 9.71
C ILE A 24 -7.94 -52.97 9.81
N ALA A 25 -8.93 -53.20 8.97
CA ALA A 25 -9.42 -54.55 8.72
C ALA A 25 -8.34 -55.28 7.91
N GLU A 26 -7.66 -56.24 8.55
CA GLU A 26 -6.79 -57.18 7.87
C GLU A 26 -7.56 -57.90 6.76
N SER A 27 -6.96 -57.88 5.58
CA SER A 27 -7.46 -58.51 4.36
C SER A 27 -7.47 -60.03 4.53
N ASN A 28 -8.59 -60.59 4.99
CA ASN A 28 -8.91 -61.98 4.70
C ASN A 28 -9.66 -62.07 3.37
N ASN A 29 -9.06 -62.85 2.46
CA ASN A 29 -9.53 -63.13 1.12
C ASN A 29 -10.97 -63.67 1.12
N ASN A 30 -11.70 -63.29 0.06
CA ASN A 30 -13.02 -63.78 -0.38
C ASN A 30 -14.25 -63.10 0.23
N ALA A 31 -14.55 -61.86 -0.19
CA ALA A 31 -15.91 -61.33 -0.13
C ALA A 31 -16.15 -60.28 -1.22
N LYS A 32 -17.32 -60.37 -1.86
CA LYS A 32 -17.86 -59.48 -2.92
C LYS A 32 -17.37 -58.03 -2.81
N HIS A 33 -16.75 -57.51 -3.87
CA HIS A 33 -16.37 -56.10 -3.99
C HIS A 33 -17.57 -55.17 -3.77
N THR A 34 -17.73 -54.64 -2.57
CA THR A 34 -18.76 -53.64 -2.25
C THR A 34 -18.26 -52.24 -2.60
N PHE A 35 -19.16 -51.36 -3.07
CA PHE A 35 -18.90 -49.94 -3.35
C PHE A 35 -18.25 -49.21 -2.16
N ALA A 36 -18.52 -49.66 -0.92
CA ALA A 36 -17.87 -49.18 0.31
C ALA A 36 -16.33 -49.36 0.30
N ASN A 37 -15.80 -50.45 -0.26
CA ASN A 37 -14.35 -50.68 -0.35
C ASN A 37 -13.67 -49.68 -1.29
N THR A 38 -14.37 -49.26 -2.35
CA THR A 38 -13.90 -48.21 -3.25
C THR A 38 -13.81 -46.87 -2.52
N LEU A 39 -14.83 -46.52 -1.73
CA LEU A 39 -14.82 -45.30 -0.92
C LEU A 39 -13.70 -45.31 0.12
N LEU A 40 -13.45 -46.45 0.79
CA LEU A 40 -12.32 -46.63 1.70
C LEU A 40 -10.96 -46.44 1.01
N ARG A 41 -10.81 -46.89 -0.25
CA ARG A 41 -9.59 -46.63 -1.02
C ARG A 41 -9.44 -45.15 -1.35
N ILE A 42 -10.50 -44.49 -1.79
CA ILE A 42 -10.51 -43.03 -2.05
C ILE A 42 -10.16 -42.25 -0.77
N TYR A 43 -10.63 -42.72 0.40
CA TYR A 43 -10.28 -42.14 1.70
C TYR A 43 -8.79 -42.29 2.02
N LYS A 44 -8.18 -43.44 1.68
CA LYS A 44 -6.73 -43.66 1.85
C LYS A 44 -5.88 -42.77 0.96
N GLU A 45 -6.38 -42.38 -0.22
CA GLU A 45 -5.68 -41.43 -1.09
C GLU A 45 -5.66 -40.03 -0.49
N THR A 46 -6.84 -39.54 -0.11
CA THR A 46 -7.02 -38.28 0.61
C THR A 46 -8.23 -38.40 1.54
N PRO A 47 -8.10 -38.11 2.84
CA PRO A 47 -9.23 -38.23 3.76
C PRO A 47 -10.33 -37.25 3.38
N TYR A 48 -11.59 -37.64 3.63
CA TYR A 48 -12.77 -36.78 3.50
C TYR A 48 -13.59 -36.87 4.78
N GLU A 49 -14.20 -35.77 5.18
CA GLU A 49 -14.95 -35.65 6.42
C GLU A 49 -16.46 -35.63 6.21
N THR A 50 -16.91 -35.47 4.96
CA THR A 50 -18.33 -35.42 4.63
C THR A 50 -18.54 -36.07 3.26
N ILE A 51 -19.65 -36.80 3.13
CA ILE A 51 -20.10 -37.36 1.85
C ILE A 51 -21.37 -36.63 1.44
N PHE A 52 -21.37 -36.03 0.25
CA PHE A 52 -22.57 -35.46 -0.36
C PHE A 52 -23.11 -36.42 -1.42
N VAL A 53 -24.35 -36.87 -1.24
CA VAL A 53 -25.02 -37.80 -2.15
C VAL A 53 -26.16 -37.08 -2.86
N LEU A 54 -26.11 -37.08 -4.19
CA LEU A 54 -27.09 -36.46 -5.06
C LEU A 54 -27.82 -37.55 -5.88
N GLU A 55 -29.14 -37.63 -5.71
CA GLU A 55 -30.01 -38.67 -6.29
C GLU A 55 -31.26 -38.05 -6.94
N ASN A 56 -31.94 -38.82 -7.80
CA ASN A 56 -33.27 -38.40 -8.26
C ASN A 56 -34.33 -38.67 -7.19
N ALA A 57 -35.32 -37.78 -7.11
CA ALA A 57 -36.49 -37.99 -6.28
C ALA A 57 -37.14 -39.37 -6.59
N GLY A 58 -37.21 -40.24 -5.57
CA GLY A 58 -37.85 -41.55 -5.67
C GLY A 58 -36.99 -42.71 -6.20
N LYS A 59 -35.71 -42.48 -6.55
CA LYS A 59 -34.77 -43.54 -6.97
C LYS A 59 -33.49 -43.51 -6.13
N SER A 60 -33.44 -44.34 -5.09
CA SER A 60 -32.23 -44.54 -4.28
C SER A 60 -31.31 -45.53 -4.98
N CYS A 61 -30.13 -45.08 -5.39
CA CYS A 61 -29.10 -45.92 -6.02
C CYS A 61 -28.22 -46.64 -4.99
N LEU A 62 -28.14 -46.10 -3.78
CA LEU A 62 -27.24 -46.56 -2.73
C LEU A 62 -28.03 -46.85 -1.47
N ALA A 63 -27.66 -47.96 -0.80
CA ALA A 63 -28.14 -48.26 0.54
C ALA A 63 -27.40 -47.37 1.55
N THR A 64 -27.90 -46.15 1.74
CA THR A 64 -27.27 -45.11 2.59
C THR A 64 -27.04 -45.58 4.02
N ASN A 65 -27.94 -46.41 4.58
CA ASN A 65 -27.82 -46.97 5.93
C ASN A 65 -26.58 -47.89 6.08
N VAL A 66 -26.21 -48.58 5.01
CA VAL A 66 -25.01 -49.45 4.97
C VAL A 66 -23.75 -48.59 4.87
N LEU A 67 -23.79 -47.49 4.13
CA LEU A 67 -22.67 -46.56 4.00
C LEU A 67 -22.38 -45.83 5.33
N GLU A 68 -23.43 -45.39 6.01
CA GLU A 68 -23.34 -44.70 7.30
C GLU A 68 -22.77 -45.62 8.39
N SER A 69 -23.29 -46.85 8.49
CA SER A 69 -22.79 -47.84 9.47
C SER A 69 -21.36 -48.29 9.19
N SER A 70 -20.95 -48.40 7.91
CA SER A 70 -19.62 -48.89 7.53
C SER A 70 -18.53 -47.84 7.63
N LEU A 71 -18.81 -46.58 7.25
CA LEU A 71 -17.79 -45.52 7.16
C LEU A 71 -17.77 -44.60 8.39
N LYS A 72 -18.88 -44.47 9.13
CA LYS A 72 -19.01 -43.53 10.27
C LYS A 72 -18.67 -42.07 9.90
N ILE A 73 -18.94 -41.67 8.66
CA ILE A 73 -18.72 -40.32 8.12
C ILE A 73 -20.09 -39.66 7.88
N PRO A 74 -20.27 -38.38 8.26
CA PRO A 74 -21.50 -37.62 8.00
C PRO A 74 -21.93 -37.64 6.52
N LEU A 75 -23.22 -37.89 6.30
CA LEU A 75 -23.84 -37.98 4.97
C LEU A 75 -24.84 -36.83 4.77
N ILE A 76 -24.65 -36.06 3.70
CA ILE A 76 -25.60 -35.04 3.23
C ILE A 76 -26.32 -35.61 2.02
N ARG A 77 -27.65 -35.69 2.06
CA ARG A 77 -28.47 -36.13 0.91
C ARG A 77 -29.20 -34.94 0.32
N ALA A 78 -29.12 -34.82 -1.00
CA ALA A 78 -29.96 -33.92 -1.77
C ALA A 78 -30.60 -34.67 -2.93
N THR A 79 -31.75 -34.19 -3.35
CA THR A 79 -32.42 -34.66 -4.57
C THR A 79 -32.44 -33.56 -5.62
N ASP A 80 -32.81 -33.91 -6.85
CA ASP A 80 -33.06 -32.97 -7.94
C ASP A 80 -34.20 -31.96 -7.66
N ALA A 81 -34.94 -32.13 -6.55
CA ALA A 81 -35.99 -31.22 -6.08
C ALA A 81 -35.51 -30.23 -4.99
N ALA A 82 -34.29 -30.39 -4.47
CA ALA A 82 -33.74 -29.48 -3.47
C ALA A 82 -33.47 -28.08 -4.08
N ALA A 83 -33.56 -27.03 -3.27
CA ALA A 83 -32.99 -25.74 -3.65
C ALA A 83 -31.46 -25.90 -3.66
N GLY A 84 -30.80 -25.47 -4.74
CA GLY A 84 -29.34 -25.61 -4.93
C GLY A 84 -28.54 -24.75 -3.95
N GLU A 85 -28.56 -25.11 -2.67
CA GLU A 85 -27.77 -24.45 -1.63
C GLU A 85 -26.29 -24.71 -1.85
N GLN A 86 -25.48 -23.65 -1.76
CA GLN A 86 -24.04 -23.72 -1.86
C GLN A 86 -23.46 -24.42 -0.63
N LEU A 87 -22.86 -25.60 -0.81
CA LEU A 87 -22.32 -26.36 0.31
C LEU A 87 -21.18 -25.62 1.02
N ARG A 88 -20.47 -24.71 0.33
CA ARG A 88 -19.31 -23.97 0.86
C ARG A 88 -19.64 -23.16 2.12
N THR A 89 -20.86 -22.65 2.23
CA THR A 89 -21.22 -21.74 3.33
C THR A 89 -21.48 -22.45 4.65
N ARG A 90 -21.80 -23.75 4.63
CA ARG A 90 -22.26 -24.50 5.81
C ARG A 90 -21.39 -25.72 6.14
N PHE A 91 -20.66 -26.27 5.18
CA PHE A 91 -19.96 -27.55 5.34
C PHE A 91 -18.48 -27.49 4.96
N ASN A 92 -17.69 -28.38 5.58
CA ASN A 92 -16.24 -28.50 5.37
C ASN A 92 -15.88 -28.71 3.88
N SER A 93 -14.71 -28.23 3.46
CA SER A 93 -14.09 -28.43 2.14
C SER A 93 -13.66 -29.87 1.86
N ASN A 94 -13.42 -30.68 2.89
CA ASN A 94 -13.02 -32.09 2.75
C ASN A 94 -14.23 -32.97 2.38
N LEU A 95 -14.75 -32.77 1.17
CA LEU A 95 -15.98 -33.38 0.67
C LEU A 95 -15.70 -34.45 -0.40
N LEU A 96 -16.42 -35.57 -0.30
CA LEU A 96 -16.58 -36.53 -1.40
C LEU A 96 -18.01 -36.43 -1.94
N THR A 97 -18.17 -36.17 -3.23
CA THR A 97 -19.49 -36.08 -3.87
C THR A 97 -19.79 -37.35 -4.63
N ILE A 98 -20.99 -37.91 -4.42
CA ILE A 98 -21.47 -39.09 -5.11
C ILE A 98 -22.75 -38.71 -5.85
N VAL A 99 -22.79 -38.96 -7.16
CA VAL A 99 -23.92 -38.62 -8.02
C VAL A 99 -24.44 -39.89 -8.67
N CYS A 100 -25.73 -40.14 -8.51
CA CYS A 100 -26.35 -41.32 -9.08
C CYS A 100 -27.05 -41.01 -10.39
N LEU A 101 -26.55 -41.61 -11.47
CA LEU A 101 -27.04 -41.36 -12.82
C LEU A 101 -27.73 -42.61 -13.38
N SER A 102 -28.86 -42.42 -14.06
CA SER A 102 -29.53 -43.46 -14.84
C SER A 102 -28.92 -43.65 -16.24
N GLN A 103 -29.23 -44.79 -16.86
CA GLN A 103 -28.61 -45.32 -18.09
C GLN A 103 -28.94 -44.52 -19.36
N ALA A 104 -30.16 -44.01 -19.50
CA ALA A 104 -30.75 -43.72 -20.81
C ALA A 104 -30.54 -42.29 -21.33
N GLN A 105 -30.44 -41.30 -20.43
CA GLN A 105 -30.39 -39.89 -20.81
C GLN A 105 -29.53 -39.10 -19.83
N MET A 106 -28.90 -38.03 -20.33
CA MET A 106 -28.22 -37.07 -19.49
C MET A 106 -29.24 -36.39 -18.57
N GLU A 107 -29.14 -36.61 -17.27
CA GLU A 107 -29.97 -35.94 -16.27
C GLU A 107 -29.43 -34.53 -16.02
N LEU A 108 -29.60 -33.66 -17.02
CA LEU A 108 -29.06 -32.30 -17.01
C LEU A 108 -29.50 -31.51 -15.78
N LYS A 109 -30.72 -31.77 -15.27
CA LYS A 109 -31.23 -31.16 -14.03
C LYS A 109 -30.38 -31.56 -12.82
N LEU A 110 -30.02 -32.84 -12.69
CA LEU A 110 -29.18 -33.35 -11.61
C LEU A 110 -27.75 -32.81 -11.70
N LEU A 111 -27.17 -32.77 -12.90
CA LEU A 111 -25.83 -32.21 -13.12
C LEU A 111 -25.78 -30.69 -12.88
N LYS A 112 -26.82 -29.94 -13.26
CA LYS A 112 -26.95 -28.52 -12.91
C LYS A 112 -27.05 -28.31 -11.40
N MET A 113 -27.78 -29.18 -10.70
CA MET A 113 -27.84 -29.17 -9.24
C MET A 113 -26.47 -29.48 -8.61
N LEU A 114 -25.72 -30.45 -9.16
CA LEU A 114 -24.35 -30.73 -8.75
C LEU A 114 -23.46 -29.49 -8.85
N ALA A 115 -23.48 -28.80 -9.99
CA ALA A 115 -22.70 -27.58 -10.19
C ALA A 115 -23.12 -26.47 -9.20
N ALA A 116 -24.43 -26.25 -9.02
CA ALA A 116 -24.92 -25.26 -8.06
C ALA A 116 -24.52 -25.59 -6.61
N SER A 117 -24.65 -26.85 -6.18
CA SER A 117 -24.27 -27.27 -4.83
C SER A 117 -22.76 -27.21 -4.58
N LEU A 118 -21.95 -27.48 -5.61
CA LEU A 118 -20.49 -27.43 -5.55
C LEU A 118 -19.90 -26.08 -5.97
N GLN A 119 -20.70 -25.02 -6.06
CA GLN A 119 -20.20 -23.69 -6.42
C GLN A 119 -18.99 -23.30 -5.54
N TYR A 120 -17.94 -22.83 -6.21
CA TYR A 120 -16.58 -22.56 -5.70
C TYR A 120 -15.75 -23.78 -5.27
N ARG A 121 -16.22 -25.00 -5.54
CA ARG A 121 -15.60 -26.28 -5.15
C ARG A 121 -15.70 -27.37 -6.24
N HIS A 122 -15.73 -26.97 -7.52
CA HIS A 122 -15.83 -27.91 -8.65
C HIS A 122 -14.64 -28.88 -8.78
N GLN A 123 -13.53 -28.62 -8.09
CA GLN A 123 -12.37 -29.50 -8.02
C GLN A 123 -12.47 -30.55 -6.88
N THR A 124 -13.58 -30.61 -6.14
CA THR A 124 -13.81 -31.74 -5.21
C THR A 124 -13.88 -33.07 -5.97
N ARG A 125 -13.62 -34.17 -5.26
CA ARG A 125 -13.71 -35.52 -5.84
C ARG A 125 -15.17 -35.89 -6.06
N ILE A 126 -15.52 -36.21 -7.31
CA ILE A 126 -16.87 -36.55 -7.74
C ILE A 126 -16.88 -38.00 -8.24
N VAL A 127 -17.77 -38.80 -7.68
CA VAL A 127 -17.99 -40.20 -8.02
C VAL A 127 -19.36 -40.34 -8.68
N LEU A 128 -19.37 -40.60 -9.97
CA LEU A 128 -20.57 -40.98 -10.70
C LEU A 128 -20.83 -42.46 -10.47
N HIS A 129 -22.00 -42.79 -9.96
CA HIS A 129 -22.46 -44.17 -9.81
C HIS A 129 -23.48 -44.45 -10.90
N PHE A 130 -23.10 -45.28 -11.87
CA PHE A 130 -23.98 -45.79 -12.91
C PHE A 130 -24.60 -47.09 -12.41
N ALA A 131 -25.88 -47.03 -12.05
CA ALA A 131 -26.60 -48.22 -11.61
C ALA A 131 -26.73 -49.21 -12.79
N GLU A 132 -26.28 -50.45 -12.55
CA GLU A 132 -26.66 -51.67 -13.26
C GLU A 132 -26.10 -51.94 -14.68
N MET A 133 -25.51 -50.99 -15.43
CA MET A 133 -24.85 -51.29 -16.74
C MET A 133 -23.79 -50.26 -17.19
N LYS A 134 -22.94 -50.65 -18.16
CA LYS A 134 -21.87 -49.82 -18.75
C LYS A 134 -22.45 -48.57 -19.43
N PRO A 135 -21.95 -47.35 -19.15
CA PRO A 135 -22.46 -46.12 -19.76
C PRO A 135 -22.23 -46.06 -21.27
N THR A 136 -23.21 -45.52 -21.99
CA THR A 136 -23.15 -45.30 -23.45
C THR A 136 -22.14 -44.22 -23.82
N SER A 137 -21.48 -44.34 -24.98
CA SER A 137 -20.53 -43.34 -25.49
C SER A 137 -21.13 -41.92 -25.60
N ALA A 138 -22.41 -41.81 -25.97
CA ALA A 138 -23.13 -40.53 -26.02
C ALA A 138 -23.29 -39.87 -24.65
N LEU A 139 -23.50 -40.65 -23.58
CA LEU A 139 -23.58 -40.13 -22.21
C LEU A 139 -22.21 -39.64 -21.73
N LEU A 140 -21.14 -40.36 -22.07
CA LEU A 140 -19.77 -39.94 -21.75
C LEU A 140 -19.38 -38.66 -22.50
N ALA A 141 -19.78 -38.51 -23.76
CA ALA A 141 -19.53 -37.30 -24.55
C ALA A 141 -20.27 -36.08 -23.96
N THR A 142 -21.56 -36.22 -23.66
CA THR A 142 -22.37 -35.13 -23.08
C THR A 142 -21.91 -34.74 -21.67
N THR A 143 -21.55 -35.72 -20.83
CA THR A 143 -21.00 -35.44 -19.49
C THR A 143 -19.60 -34.82 -19.54
N ARG A 144 -18.75 -35.21 -20.50
CA ARG A 144 -17.47 -34.53 -20.77
C ARG A 144 -17.71 -33.05 -21.05
N ASP A 145 -18.59 -32.73 -21.99
CA ASP A 145 -18.85 -31.34 -22.38
C ASP A 145 -19.38 -30.52 -21.19
N PHE A 146 -20.22 -31.13 -20.35
CA PHE A 146 -20.69 -30.51 -19.10
C PHE A 146 -19.56 -30.25 -18.10
N PHE A 147 -18.69 -31.23 -17.85
CA PHE A 147 -17.59 -31.07 -16.89
C PHE A 147 -16.53 -30.08 -17.37
N GLU A 148 -16.27 -30.03 -18.67
CA GLU A 148 -15.39 -29.04 -19.27
C GLU A 148 -15.96 -27.63 -19.13
N LEU A 149 -17.25 -27.43 -19.45
CA LEU A 149 -17.92 -26.13 -19.30
C LEU A 149 -17.99 -25.64 -17.85
N ASN A 150 -18.09 -26.56 -16.89
CA ASN A 150 -18.18 -26.24 -15.46
C ASN A 150 -16.83 -26.35 -14.74
N TYR A 151 -15.69 -26.50 -15.41
CA TYR A 151 -14.36 -26.59 -14.76
C TYR A 151 -14.23 -27.71 -13.71
N MET A 152 -14.99 -28.81 -13.85
CA MET A 152 -14.95 -29.96 -12.94
C MET A 152 -13.82 -30.90 -13.35
N THR A 153 -12.81 -31.09 -12.49
CA THR A 153 -11.58 -31.80 -12.87
C THR A 153 -11.47 -33.22 -12.32
N ASN A 154 -12.03 -33.49 -11.14
CA ASN A 154 -11.77 -34.70 -10.37
C ASN A 154 -12.99 -35.64 -10.40
N VAL A 155 -13.32 -36.16 -11.59
CA VAL A 155 -14.51 -37.00 -11.80
C VAL A 155 -14.13 -38.44 -12.16
N ILE A 156 -14.74 -39.40 -11.46
CA ILE A 156 -14.64 -40.83 -11.77
C ILE A 156 -16.04 -41.44 -11.86
N GLY A 157 -16.22 -42.46 -12.69
CA GLY A 157 -17.50 -43.11 -12.92
C GLY A 157 -17.44 -44.62 -12.78
N PHE A 158 -18.13 -45.18 -11.80
CA PHE A 158 -18.21 -46.63 -11.59
C PHE A 158 -19.50 -47.19 -12.18
N TYR A 159 -19.39 -48.26 -12.96
CA TYR A 159 -20.53 -49.06 -13.43
C TYR A 159 -20.46 -50.51 -12.93
N ASN A 160 -19.26 -50.98 -12.56
CA ASN A 160 -19.04 -52.24 -11.86
C ASN A 160 -17.92 -52.07 -10.83
N SER A 161 -17.61 -53.14 -10.10
CA SER A 161 -16.58 -53.14 -9.06
C SER A 161 -15.14 -53.29 -9.56
N THR A 162 -14.95 -53.63 -10.84
CA THR A 162 -13.65 -53.98 -11.42
C THR A 162 -13.10 -52.92 -12.37
N HIS A 163 -13.97 -52.12 -12.97
CA HIS A 163 -13.65 -51.12 -13.98
C HIS A 163 -14.38 -49.81 -13.69
N TYR A 164 -13.72 -48.70 -14.00
CA TYR A 164 -14.27 -47.38 -13.85
C TYR A 164 -13.76 -46.46 -14.96
N TYR A 165 -14.53 -45.42 -15.23
CA TYR A 165 -14.16 -44.35 -16.13
C TYR A 165 -13.49 -43.24 -15.34
N ARG A 166 -12.31 -42.82 -15.78
CA ARG A 166 -11.61 -41.65 -15.23
C ARG A 166 -11.73 -40.49 -16.20
N TYR A 167 -12.19 -39.35 -15.71
CA TYR A 167 -12.18 -38.12 -16.49
C TYR A 167 -10.79 -37.49 -16.43
N SER A 168 -10.20 -37.20 -17.60
CA SER A 168 -8.97 -36.42 -17.71
C SER A 168 -9.32 -35.05 -18.30
N PRO A 169 -9.22 -33.95 -17.53
CA PRO A 169 -9.67 -32.62 -17.95
C PRO A 169 -8.71 -31.88 -18.88
N PHE A 170 -7.46 -32.34 -19.02
CA PHE A 170 -6.40 -31.63 -19.75
C PHE A 170 -5.75 -32.52 -20.83
N PRO A 171 -5.36 -31.96 -21.99
CA PRO A 171 -5.58 -30.57 -22.43
C PRO A 171 -7.05 -30.28 -22.82
N SER A 172 -7.77 -31.31 -23.28
CA SER A 172 -9.22 -31.31 -23.54
C SER A 172 -9.87 -32.50 -22.83
N GLY A 173 -11.12 -32.35 -22.38
CA GLY A 173 -11.82 -33.38 -21.62
C GLY A 173 -11.85 -34.74 -22.34
N ASN A 174 -11.43 -35.81 -21.67
CA ASN A 174 -11.59 -37.16 -22.20
C ASN A 174 -11.85 -38.19 -21.10
N TRP A 175 -12.52 -39.27 -21.47
CA TRP A 175 -12.78 -40.40 -20.58
C TRP A 175 -11.84 -41.56 -20.91
N LYS A 176 -11.24 -42.15 -19.88
CA LYS A 176 -10.41 -43.34 -19.98
C LYS A 176 -11.00 -44.46 -19.15
N LEU A 177 -11.12 -45.65 -19.73
CA LEU A 177 -11.57 -46.84 -19.01
C LEU A 177 -10.37 -47.50 -18.34
N GLU A 178 -10.44 -47.67 -17.02
CA GLU A 178 -9.35 -48.22 -16.21
C GLU A 178 -9.83 -49.34 -15.29
N SER A 179 -8.91 -50.24 -14.92
CA SER A 179 -9.19 -51.32 -13.97
C SER A 179 -8.89 -50.86 -12.54
N ALA A 180 -9.84 -51.09 -11.63
CA ALA A 180 -9.74 -50.76 -10.21
C ALA A 180 -8.64 -51.57 -9.49
N ASN A 181 -8.23 -52.72 -10.03
CA ASN A 181 -7.20 -53.57 -9.44
C ASN A 181 -5.77 -53.08 -9.75
N THR A 182 -5.55 -52.46 -10.91
CA THR A 182 -4.23 -51.96 -11.34
C THR A 182 -4.01 -50.48 -11.02
N THR A 183 -5.07 -49.77 -10.67
CA THR A 183 -5.01 -48.34 -10.39
C THR A 183 -4.41 -48.07 -9.01
N ARG A 184 -3.36 -47.23 -8.96
CA ARG A 184 -2.77 -46.75 -7.70
C ARG A 184 -3.53 -45.58 -7.07
N PHE A 185 -4.06 -44.68 -7.90
CA PHE A 185 -4.83 -43.51 -7.48
C PHE A 185 -6.03 -43.30 -8.41
N TYR A 186 -7.25 -43.28 -7.87
CA TYR A 186 -8.48 -43.02 -8.61
C TYR A 186 -8.55 -41.57 -9.10
N THR A 187 -8.14 -40.62 -8.27
CA THR A 187 -8.13 -39.19 -8.61
C THR A 187 -6.71 -38.63 -8.52
N PRO A 188 -5.92 -38.69 -9.61
CA PRO A 188 -4.58 -38.11 -9.63
C PRO A 188 -4.64 -36.58 -9.58
N LEU A 189 -3.57 -35.94 -9.09
CA LEU A 189 -3.46 -34.48 -9.04
C LEU A 189 -3.25 -33.90 -10.45
N HIS A 190 -4.34 -33.71 -11.20
CA HIS A 190 -4.33 -33.12 -12.54
C HIS A 190 -3.71 -31.72 -12.59
N GLN A 191 -3.73 -31.01 -11.46
CA GLN A 191 -3.14 -29.69 -11.30
C GLN A 191 -1.61 -29.67 -11.42
N LEU A 192 -0.91 -30.81 -11.46
CA LEU A 192 0.56 -30.86 -11.59
C LEU A 192 1.04 -30.62 -13.03
N ASN A 193 0.23 -30.93 -14.04
CA ASN A 193 0.56 -30.74 -15.45
C ASN A 193 -0.72 -30.49 -16.25
N LEU A 194 -0.85 -29.29 -16.80
CA LEU A 194 -2.02 -28.85 -17.57
C LEU A 194 -1.89 -29.16 -19.07
N HIS A 195 -0.86 -29.89 -19.47
CA HIS A 195 -0.64 -30.41 -20.83
C HIS A 195 -0.70 -29.35 -21.94
N GLY A 196 -0.23 -28.13 -21.67
CA GLY A 196 -0.22 -27.03 -22.63
C GLY A 196 -1.59 -26.38 -22.83
N LYS A 197 -2.53 -26.54 -21.88
CA LYS A 197 -3.83 -25.86 -21.95
C LYS A 197 -3.64 -24.34 -22.05
N ILE A 198 -4.39 -23.73 -22.95
CA ILE A 198 -4.39 -22.29 -23.18
C ILE A 198 -5.24 -21.62 -22.10
N PHE A 199 -4.68 -20.60 -21.47
CA PHE A 199 -5.36 -19.75 -20.50
C PHE A 199 -5.46 -18.33 -21.02
N ASN A 200 -6.69 -17.84 -21.03
CA ASN A 200 -7.01 -16.50 -21.48
C ASN A 200 -6.73 -15.53 -20.34
N THR A 201 -5.88 -14.54 -20.57
CA THR A 201 -5.48 -13.58 -19.54
C THR A 201 -5.15 -12.22 -20.13
N LEU A 202 -5.06 -11.19 -19.30
CA LEU A 202 -4.64 -9.83 -19.69
C LEU A 202 -3.89 -9.15 -18.53
N PRO A 203 -2.76 -8.46 -18.80
CA PRO A 203 -2.08 -7.62 -17.82
C PRO A 203 -2.64 -6.20 -17.75
N ASP A 204 -2.67 -5.62 -16.55
CA ASP A 204 -3.08 -4.23 -16.33
C ASP A 204 -2.04 -3.20 -16.78
N GLN A 205 -0.77 -3.61 -16.88
CA GLN A 205 0.40 -2.76 -17.07
C GLN A 205 0.55 -1.64 -16.02
N ILE A 206 0.04 -1.84 -14.80
CA ILE A 206 0.20 -0.92 -13.67
C ILE A 206 1.51 -1.22 -12.97
N LEU A 207 2.41 -0.23 -12.94
CA LEU A 207 3.71 -0.40 -12.30
C LEU A 207 3.56 -0.46 -10.77
N PRO A 208 4.32 -1.33 -10.08
CA PRO A 208 5.29 -2.31 -10.61
C PRO A 208 4.74 -3.73 -10.73
N ARG A 209 3.42 -3.88 -10.73
CA ARG A 209 2.74 -5.17 -10.65
C ARG A 209 2.93 -5.96 -11.93
N SER A 210 2.60 -5.34 -13.05
CA SER A 210 2.78 -5.91 -14.37
C SER A 210 3.23 -4.85 -15.36
N MET A 211 4.03 -5.26 -16.35
CA MET A 211 4.31 -4.45 -17.53
C MET A 211 4.66 -5.35 -18.71
N VAL A 212 4.31 -4.91 -19.92
CA VAL A 212 4.77 -5.56 -21.15
C VAL A 212 5.78 -4.65 -21.81
N TYR A 213 6.89 -5.23 -22.25
CA TYR A 213 7.93 -4.54 -23.02
C TYR A 213 8.42 -5.43 -24.16
N VAL A 214 9.13 -4.84 -25.12
CA VAL A 214 9.75 -5.55 -26.23
C VAL A 214 11.23 -5.72 -25.91
N ASP A 215 11.72 -6.94 -25.91
CA ASP A 215 13.13 -7.23 -25.68
C ASP A 215 13.99 -6.88 -26.90
N ALA A 216 15.32 -6.95 -26.75
CA ALA A 216 16.26 -6.67 -27.85
C ALA A 216 16.10 -7.63 -29.05
N SER A 217 15.43 -8.78 -28.87
CA SER A 217 15.13 -9.73 -29.94
C SER A 217 13.81 -9.44 -30.68
N GLY A 218 13.09 -8.37 -30.28
CA GLY A 218 11.81 -8.00 -30.85
C GLY A 218 10.62 -8.79 -30.30
N GLN A 219 10.81 -9.59 -29.25
CA GLN A 219 9.74 -10.38 -28.63
C GLN A 219 9.10 -9.62 -27.46
N GLN A 220 7.77 -9.74 -27.32
CA GLN A 220 7.07 -9.20 -26.16
C GLN A 220 7.35 -10.05 -24.91
N ARG A 221 7.80 -9.40 -23.84
CA ARG A 221 8.07 -10.01 -22.54
C ARG A 221 7.15 -9.40 -21.49
N LEU A 222 6.72 -10.25 -20.56
CA LEU A 222 5.94 -9.87 -19.39
C LEU A 222 6.88 -9.71 -18.19
N SER A 223 6.86 -8.54 -17.56
CA SER A 223 7.60 -8.21 -16.34
C SER A 223 6.65 -7.60 -15.30
N GLY A 224 7.20 -7.13 -14.18
CA GLY A 224 6.49 -6.89 -12.94
C GLY A 224 6.45 -8.17 -12.09
N HIS A 225 6.42 -8.02 -10.78
CA HIS A 225 6.48 -9.17 -9.88
C HIS A 225 5.28 -10.11 -10.04
N VAL A 226 4.10 -9.59 -10.42
CA VAL A 226 2.94 -10.41 -10.81
C VAL A 226 3.18 -11.08 -12.17
N GLY A 227 3.80 -10.37 -13.11
CA GLY A 227 4.16 -10.90 -14.41
C GLY A 227 5.16 -12.07 -14.35
N TYR A 228 6.18 -11.93 -13.51
CA TYR A 228 7.16 -12.99 -13.22
C TYR A 228 6.52 -14.19 -12.53
N LEU A 229 5.64 -13.96 -11.55
CA LEU A 229 4.86 -15.02 -10.91
C LEU A 229 4.06 -15.79 -11.95
N MET A 230 3.33 -15.09 -12.82
CA MET A 230 2.47 -15.73 -13.83
C MET A 230 3.26 -16.49 -14.90
N SER A 231 4.39 -15.95 -15.36
CA SER A 231 5.27 -16.63 -16.33
C SER A 231 5.92 -17.88 -15.73
N THR A 232 6.32 -17.80 -14.46
CA THR A 232 6.88 -18.95 -13.73
C THR A 232 5.79 -19.99 -13.44
N PHE A 233 4.59 -19.55 -13.06
CA PHE A 233 3.42 -20.42 -12.88
C PHE A 233 3.12 -21.14 -14.19
N ALA A 234 3.22 -20.43 -15.31
CA ALA A 234 2.97 -21.00 -16.61
C ALA A 234 3.92 -22.14 -16.97
N SER A 235 5.21 -21.88 -16.74
CA SER A 235 6.29 -22.82 -17.00
C SER A 235 6.23 -24.05 -16.08
N LYS A 236 5.95 -23.84 -14.79
CA LYS A 236 5.93 -24.90 -13.77
C LYS A 236 4.80 -25.90 -13.99
N TYR A 237 3.63 -25.43 -14.39
CA TYR A 237 2.43 -26.25 -14.55
C TYR A 237 2.15 -26.63 -16.01
N ASN A 238 3.08 -26.33 -16.93
CA ASN A 238 2.98 -26.60 -18.36
C ASN A 238 1.66 -26.09 -18.95
N LEU A 239 1.45 -24.78 -18.86
CA LEU A 239 0.31 -24.07 -19.43
C LEU A 239 0.77 -22.94 -20.35
N THR A 240 -0.09 -22.53 -21.27
CA THR A 240 0.19 -21.45 -22.20
C THR A 240 -0.68 -20.25 -21.89
N LEU A 241 -0.06 -19.11 -21.54
CA LEU A 241 -0.78 -17.85 -21.36
C LEU A 241 -1.06 -17.24 -22.74
N LYS A 242 -2.31 -16.86 -22.99
CA LYS A 242 -2.75 -16.20 -24.22
C LYS A 242 -3.46 -14.89 -23.86
N PHE A 243 -3.01 -13.81 -24.47
CA PHE A 243 -3.71 -12.54 -24.37
C PHE A 243 -4.94 -12.55 -25.27
N VAL A 244 -6.11 -12.23 -24.68
CA VAL A 244 -7.38 -12.21 -25.43
C VAL A 244 -7.41 -11.06 -26.45
N HIS A 245 -6.70 -9.98 -26.15
CA HIS A 245 -6.50 -8.83 -27.02
C HIS A 245 -5.02 -8.51 -27.18
N PRO A 246 -4.60 -7.92 -28.31
CA PRO A 246 -3.24 -7.43 -28.48
C PRO A 246 -2.88 -6.42 -27.38
N VAL A 247 -1.82 -6.72 -26.63
CA VAL A 247 -1.32 -5.82 -25.57
C VAL A 247 -0.25 -4.92 -26.16
N THR A 248 -0.58 -3.64 -26.26
CA THR A 248 0.38 -2.58 -26.63
C THR A 248 1.20 -2.16 -25.41
N PRO A 249 2.54 -2.25 -25.44
CA PRO A 249 3.40 -1.83 -24.33
C PRO A 249 3.08 -0.43 -23.83
N GLY A 250 2.79 -0.30 -22.54
CA GLY A 250 2.53 0.99 -21.89
C GLY A 250 1.08 1.46 -21.86
N ASN A 251 0.18 0.81 -22.61
CA ASN A 251 -1.25 1.08 -22.49
C ASN A 251 -1.83 0.33 -21.30
N ILE A 252 -2.27 1.09 -20.30
CA ILE A 252 -2.84 0.57 -19.06
C ILE A 252 -4.28 0.13 -19.31
N ILE A 253 -4.63 -1.06 -18.85
CA ILE A 253 -6.02 -1.53 -18.82
C ILE A 253 -6.56 -1.28 -17.42
N HIS A 254 -7.66 -0.55 -17.35
CA HIS A 254 -8.30 -0.20 -16.09
C HIS A 254 -8.81 -1.45 -15.37
N LEU A 255 -8.61 -1.48 -14.04
CA LEU A 255 -8.89 -2.64 -13.21
C LEU A 255 -10.35 -3.10 -13.25
N THR A 256 -11.31 -2.17 -13.34
CA THR A 256 -12.74 -2.52 -13.44
C THR A 256 -13.05 -3.30 -14.72
N VAL A 257 -12.39 -2.97 -15.83
CA VAL A 257 -12.59 -3.67 -17.11
C VAL A 257 -12.07 -5.10 -17.02
N LEU A 258 -10.92 -5.29 -16.36
CA LEU A 258 -10.39 -6.62 -16.10
C LEU A 258 -11.33 -7.44 -15.22
N PHE A 259 -11.98 -6.83 -14.23
CA PHE A 259 -12.98 -7.53 -13.41
C PHE A 259 -14.20 -7.95 -14.21
N ASP A 260 -14.72 -7.08 -15.07
CA ASP A 260 -15.85 -7.43 -15.92
C ASP A 260 -15.50 -8.62 -16.83
N TYR A 261 -14.27 -8.69 -17.34
CA TYR A 261 -13.80 -9.84 -18.12
C TYR A 261 -13.62 -11.12 -17.29
N VAL A 262 -13.15 -11.02 -16.04
CA VAL A 262 -13.06 -12.18 -15.14
C VAL A 262 -14.45 -12.68 -14.77
N ASN A 263 -15.37 -11.78 -14.41
CA ASN A 263 -16.73 -12.11 -13.99
C ASN A 263 -17.55 -12.69 -15.14
N ASN A 264 -17.36 -12.19 -16.36
CA ASN A 264 -18.04 -12.72 -17.55
C ASN A 264 -17.36 -13.99 -18.12
N GLY A 265 -16.27 -14.48 -17.52
CA GLY A 265 -15.53 -15.66 -17.98
C GLY A 265 -14.79 -15.47 -19.31
N THR A 266 -14.57 -14.23 -19.74
CA THR A 266 -13.78 -13.91 -20.96
C THR A 266 -12.30 -14.19 -20.75
N ILE A 267 -11.80 -13.94 -19.53
CA ILE A 267 -10.45 -14.32 -19.09
C ILE A 267 -10.55 -15.24 -17.88
N ASP A 268 -9.66 -16.22 -17.81
CA ASP A 268 -9.59 -17.17 -16.70
C ASP A 268 -8.99 -16.53 -15.43
N LEU A 269 -8.11 -15.54 -15.61
CA LEU A 269 -7.50 -14.72 -14.56
C LEU A 269 -6.96 -13.40 -15.13
N ALA A 270 -6.89 -12.37 -14.30
CA ALA A 270 -6.24 -11.10 -14.65
C ALA A 270 -4.80 -11.05 -14.11
N ILE A 271 -3.81 -10.61 -14.90
CA ILE A 271 -2.44 -10.35 -14.41
C ILE A 271 -2.43 -8.97 -13.78
N SER A 272 -3.02 -8.88 -12.59
CA SER A 272 -3.20 -7.65 -11.82
C SER A 272 -3.42 -8.00 -10.35
N LEU A 273 -3.39 -6.99 -9.47
CA LEU A 273 -3.73 -7.14 -8.07
C LEU A 273 -4.86 -6.21 -7.69
N THR A 274 -5.74 -6.71 -6.83
CA THR A 274 -6.81 -5.92 -6.23
C THR A 274 -7.10 -6.34 -4.81
N THR A 275 -7.81 -5.47 -4.11
CA THR A 275 -8.27 -5.64 -2.75
C THR A 275 -9.66 -6.27 -2.76
N ALA A 276 -10.01 -6.95 -1.66
CA ALA A 276 -11.42 -7.26 -1.40
C ALA A 276 -12.24 -5.96 -1.33
N SER A 277 -13.42 -5.95 -1.96
CA SER A 277 -14.38 -4.85 -1.83
C SER A 277 -14.94 -4.80 -0.41
N PHE A 278 -14.96 -3.62 0.22
CA PHE A 278 -15.64 -3.42 1.50
C PHE A 278 -17.17 -3.38 1.36
N ASN A 279 -17.67 -3.24 0.14
CA ASN A 279 -19.10 -3.25 -0.15
C ASN A 279 -19.58 -4.68 -0.48
N PRO A 280 -20.47 -5.28 0.33
CA PRO A 280 -21.02 -6.62 0.11
C PRO A 280 -21.90 -6.74 -1.14
N THR A 281 -22.37 -5.62 -1.71
CA THR A 281 -23.23 -5.60 -2.91
C THR A 281 -22.44 -5.62 -4.23
N ARG A 282 -21.15 -5.25 -4.20
CA ARG A 282 -20.25 -5.40 -5.34
C ARG A 282 -19.58 -6.76 -5.26
N VAL A 283 -20.20 -7.70 -5.97
CA VAL A 283 -19.87 -9.13 -6.06
C VAL A 283 -18.37 -9.30 -6.27
N TYR A 284 -17.75 -9.98 -5.32
CA TYR A 284 -16.33 -10.29 -5.27
C TYR A 284 -15.88 -11.04 -6.54
N PRO A 285 -14.85 -10.58 -7.27
CA PRO A 285 -14.03 -11.50 -8.02
C PRO A 285 -13.37 -12.46 -7.02
N LEU A 286 -13.33 -13.75 -7.30
CA LEU A 286 -12.59 -14.67 -6.44
C LEU A 286 -11.12 -14.25 -6.47
N LEU A 287 -10.58 -13.91 -5.31
CA LEU A 287 -9.19 -13.52 -5.18
C LEU A 287 -8.35 -14.75 -4.84
N SER A 288 -7.14 -14.78 -5.39
CA SER A 288 -6.09 -15.66 -4.89
C SER A 288 -5.75 -15.35 -3.44
N TYR A 289 -4.92 -16.20 -2.84
CA TYR A 289 -4.19 -15.87 -1.62
C TYR A 289 -3.47 -14.52 -1.81
N PRO A 290 -3.47 -13.64 -0.80
CA PRO A 290 -2.85 -12.32 -0.92
C PRO A 290 -1.39 -12.44 -1.37
N LEU A 291 -1.07 -11.80 -2.50
CA LEU A 291 0.30 -11.70 -3.00
C LEU A 291 1.03 -10.54 -2.33
N GLU A 292 0.32 -9.43 -2.12
CA GLU A 292 0.83 -8.24 -1.45
C GLU A 292 0.04 -7.98 -0.17
N ILE A 293 0.76 -7.64 0.89
CA ILE A 293 0.22 -7.10 2.13
C ILE A 293 0.96 -5.79 2.34
N ILE A 294 0.30 -4.67 2.07
CA ILE A 294 0.96 -3.36 1.96
C ILE A 294 0.25 -2.28 2.76
N GLU A 295 1.00 -1.26 3.11
CA GLU A 295 0.46 0.02 3.55
C GLU A 295 0.22 0.97 2.36
N TRP A 296 -0.73 1.90 2.51
CA TRP A 296 -1.07 2.88 1.46
C TRP A 296 -1.04 4.30 2.00
N PHE A 297 -0.09 5.10 1.49
CA PHE A 297 0.22 6.44 1.98
C PHE A 297 0.07 7.52 0.90
N VAL A 298 0.36 8.75 1.31
CA VAL A 298 0.62 9.88 0.43
C VAL A 298 2.13 10.11 0.29
N ALA A 299 2.60 10.25 -0.94
CA ALA A 299 3.90 10.81 -1.26
C ALA A 299 3.75 12.33 -1.49
N LEU A 300 4.58 13.10 -0.81
CA LEU A 300 4.62 14.55 -0.88
C LEU A 300 5.91 15.01 -1.57
N PRO A 301 5.94 16.20 -2.17
CA PRO A 301 7.20 16.87 -2.44
C PRO A 301 8.02 16.98 -1.16
N CYS A 302 9.29 16.58 -1.19
CA CYS A 302 10.18 16.73 -0.05
C CYS A 302 10.34 18.21 0.33
N SER A 303 10.48 18.47 1.64
CA SER A 303 10.77 19.82 2.12
C SER A 303 12.08 20.32 1.53
N ILE A 304 12.03 21.52 0.94
CA ILE A 304 13.21 22.22 0.45
C ILE A 304 13.85 23.03 1.58
N PRO A 305 15.17 23.27 1.53
CA PRO A 305 15.83 24.25 2.39
C PRO A 305 15.15 25.62 2.28
N LEU A 306 15.07 26.34 3.39
CA LEU A 306 14.56 27.71 3.41
C LEU A 306 15.44 28.63 2.57
N GLU A 307 14.83 29.64 1.93
CA GLU A 307 15.60 30.69 1.27
C GLU A 307 16.40 31.47 2.31
N TYR A 308 17.60 31.92 1.94
CA TYR A 308 18.49 32.65 2.85
C TYR A 308 17.85 33.92 3.42
N ALA A 309 17.01 34.59 2.63
CA ALA A 309 16.22 35.75 3.08
C ALA A 309 15.29 35.41 4.26
N GLU A 310 14.69 34.20 4.28
CA GLU A 310 13.76 33.79 5.33
C GLU A 310 14.48 33.48 6.65
N ILE A 311 15.76 33.11 6.60
CA ILE A 311 16.59 32.82 7.79
C ILE A 311 16.67 34.04 8.72
N TYR A 312 16.72 35.25 8.16
CA TYR A 312 16.73 36.48 8.96
C TYR A 312 15.48 36.61 9.85
N THR A 313 14.32 36.15 9.38
CA THR A 313 13.06 36.20 10.15
C THR A 313 13.03 35.17 11.28
N ILE A 314 13.79 34.08 11.15
CA ILE A 314 13.92 33.04 12.19
C ILE A 314 14.85 33.51 13.30
N VAL A 315 15.94 34.19 12.94
CA VAL A 315 16.93 34.67 13.91
C VAL A 315 16.44 35.94 14.63
N VAL A 316 15.83 36.88 13.88
CA VAL A 316 15.37 38.16 14.41
C VAL A 316 13.88 38.05 14.79
N THR A 317 13.61 37.43 15.93
CA THR A 317 12.24 37.28 16.45
C THR A 317 11.80 38.46 17.31
N THR A 318 10.48 38.67 17.44
CA THR A 318 9.92 39.70 18.33
C THR A 318 10.38 39.52 19.78
N GLN A 319 10.56 38.27 20.23
CA GLN A 319 11.03 37.95 21.58
C GLN A 319 12.47 38.41 21.79
N VAL A 320 13.33 38.18 20.81
CA VAL A 320 14.71 38.67 20.79
C VAL A 320 14.77 40.19 20.87
N ILE A 321 13.99 40.88 20.04
CA ILE A 321 13.97 42.36 20.04
C ILE A 321 13.44 42.87 21.38
N ALA A 322 12.40 42.25 21.93
CA ALA A 322 11.85 42.59 23.25
C ALA A 322 12.89 42.39 24.38
N LEU A 323 13.67 41.31 24.32
CA LEU A 323 14.74 41.05 25.28
C LEU A 323 15.88 42.08 25.17
N LEU A 324 16.34 42.39 23.95
CA LEU A 324 17.40 43.38 23.72
C LEU A 324 16.97 44.79 24.15
N THR A 325 15.72 45.16 23.87
CA THR A 325 15.15 46.45 24.29
C THR A 325 15.01 46.52 25.83
N LEU A 326 14.51 45.46 26.47
CA LEU A 326 14.43 45.37 27.93
C LEU A 326 15.80 45.50 28.59
N LEU A 327 16.81 44.79 28.06
CA LEU A 327 18.17 44.82 28.56
C LEU A 327 18.78 46.21 28.43
N THR A 328 18.59 46.86 27.27
CA THR A 328 19.04 48.23 27.04
C THR A 328 18.39 49.21 28.01
N LEU A 329 17.08 49.07 28.27
CA LEU A 329 16.36 49.90 29.24
C LEU A 329 16.88 49.68 30.66
N LEU A 330 17.17 48.43 31.05
CA LEU A 330 17.72 48.08 32.35
C LEU A 330 19.12 48.70 32.56
N PHE A 331 20.03 48.55 31.59
CA PHE A 331 21.35 49.18 31.66
C PHE A 331 21.27 50.71 31.68
N SER A 332 20.32 51.29 30.94
CA SER A 332 20.07 52.74 30.92
C SER A 332 19.54 53.27 32.25
N ALA A 333 18.65 52.51 32.91
CA ALA A 333 18.15 52.84 34.24
C ALA A 333 19.27 52.76 35.30
N LEU A 334 20.12 51.71 35.24
CA LEU A 334 21.27 51.57 36.12
C LEU A 334 22.28 52.72 35.95
N ASP A 335 22.62 53.09 34.71
CA ASP A 335 23.48 54.23 34.43
C ASP A 335 22.86 55.55 34.95
N GLY A 336 21.55 55.74 34.79
CA GLY A 336 20.81 56.88 35.34
C GLY A 336 20.87 56.95 36.88
N ILE A 337 20.67 55.81 37.56
CA ILE A 337 20.76 55.72 39.03
C ILE A 337 22.18 56.01 39.51
N ILE A 338 23.21 55.46 38.87
CA ILE A 338 24.61 55.70 39.23
C ILE A 338 24.96 57.18 39.06
N LYS A 339 24.50 57.82 37.98
CA LYS A 339 24.69 59.27 37.77
C LYS A 339 23.99 60.07 38.85
N TYR A 340 22.73 59.75 39.18
CA TYR A 340 21.96 60.44 40.22
C TYR A 340 22.62 60.33 41.61
N LEU A 341 23.07 59.13 42.00
CA LEU A 341 23.64 58.89 43.33
C LEU A 341 25.05 59.46 43.51
N PHE A 342 25.90 59.38 42.49
CA PHE A 342 27.33 59.71 42.62
C PHE A 342 27.76 61.01 41.93
N HIS A 343 27.01 61.51 40.95
CA HIS A 343 27.27 62.81 40.32
C HIS A 343 26.22 63.82 40.82
N LYS A 344 26.51 64.46 41.96
CA LYS A 344 25.67 65.47 42.62
C LYS A 344 25.64 66.81 41.84
N ARG A 345 25.20 66.80 40.58
CA ARG A 345 25.00 67.98 39.72
C ARG A 345 23.58 67.91 39.16
N ASN A 346 22.91 69.06 38.98
CA ASN A 346 21.55 69.26 38.45
C ASN A 346 21.31 68.64 37.05
N GLU A 347 21.49 67.34 36.87
CA GLU A 347 20.96 66.60 35.73
C GLU A 347 19.62 66.02 36.19
N ASN A 348 18.54 66.69 35.79
CA ASN A 348 17.19 66.22 36.08
C ASN A 348 17.04 64.78 35.57
N PHE A 349 16.52 63.89 36.44
CA PHE A 349 16.16 62.52 36.08
C PHE A 349 15.06 62.57 35.03
N SER A 350 15.43 62.52 33.75
CA SER A 350 14.49 62.56 32.64
C SER A 350 14.27 61.13 32.13
N LEU A 351 13.00 60.75 31.99
CA LEU A 351 12.62 59.47 31.38
C LEU A 351 13.17 59.35 29.95
N PHE A 352 13.33 60.48 29.26
CA PHE A 352 13.91 60.54 27.91
C PHE A 352 15.38 60.07 27.88
N ASN A 353 16.19 60.44 28.88
CA ASN A 353 17.58 60.01 28.95
C ASN A 353 17.73 58.50 29.27
N ILE A 354 16.71 57.89 29.88
CA ILE A 354 16.66 56.44 30.11
C ILE A 354 16.21 55.72 28.84
N LEU A 355 15.22 56.28 28.14
CA LEU A 355 14.71 55.69 26.89
C LEU A 355 15.73 55.79 25.74
N MET A 356 16.50 56.88 25.67
CA MET A 356 17.43 57.19 24.57
C MET A 356 18.87 57.34 25.07
N ASN A 357 19.41 56.33 25.77
CA ASN A 357 20.82 56.32 26.18
C ASN A 357 21.72 55.74 25.08
N GLU A 358 22.28 56.63 24.27
CA GLU A 358 23.14 56.28 23.12
C GLU A 358 24.30 55.34 23.48
N ASN A 359 24.94 55.53 24.64
CA ASN A 359 26.06 54.69 25.07
C ASN A 359 25.63 53.26 25.41
N MET A 360 24.42 53.08 25.96
CA MET A 360 23.89 51.75 26.30
C MET A 360 23.49 51.00 25.04
N PHE A 361 22.81 51.67 24.10
CA PHE A 361 22.50 51.10 22.80
C PHE A 361 23.76 50.64 22.07
N ARG A 362 24.78 51.50 21.99
CA ARG A 362 26.07 51.15 21.36
C ARG A 362 26.68 49.91 22.00
N GLY A 363 26.74 49.84 23.32
CA GLY A 363 27.38 48.71 24.00
C GLY A 363 26.61 47.39 23.87
N VAL A 364 25.27 47.40 23.91
CA VAL A 364 24.46 46.17 23.67
C VAL A 364 24.68 45.61 22.27
N PHE A 365 24.80 46.49 21.26
CA PHE A 365 25.12 46.09 19.88
C PHE A 365 26.62 45.86 19.62
N GLY A 366 27.47 45.92 20.64
CA GLY A 366 28.92 45.70 20.50
C GLY A 366 29.67 46.84 19.77
N LEU A 367 29.07 48.02 19.65
CA LEU A 367 29.69 49.23 19.11
C LEU A 367 30.52 49.97 20.17
N SER A 368 31.46 50.79 19.72
CA SER A 368 32.34 51.56 20.62
C SER A 368 31.57 52.58 21.47
N VAL A 369 31.78 52.54 22.79
CA VAL A 369 31.13 53.42 23.78
C VAL A 369 32.05 54.59 24.14
N LEU A 370 31.48 55.79 24.25
CA LEU A 370 32.21 57.00 24.65
C LEU A 370 32.26 57.13 26.18
N ILE A 371 33.43 56.92 26.77
CA ILE A 371 33.64 57.01 28.21
C ILE A 371 34.22 58.39 28.56
N LYS A 372 33.57 59.12 29.48
CA LYS A 372 34.10 60.39 30.01
C LYS A 372 35.37 60.15 30.84
N ARG A 373 36.33 61.08 30.80
CA ARG A 373 37.68 60.94 31.41
C ARG A 373 37.71 60.75 32.94
N ARG A 374 36.67 61.17 33.67
CA ARG A 374 36.51 60.97 35.13
C ARG A 374 35.20 60.24 35.41
N THR A 375 35.23 58.90 35.49
CA THR A 375 34.08 58.05 35.82
C THR A 375 34.27 57.35 37.15
N VAL A 376 33.16 57.15 37.88
CA VAL A 376 33.13 56.39 39.12
C VAL A 376 33.31 54.90 38.85
N VAL A 377 33.85 54.16 39.84
CA VAL A 377 34.14 52.72 39.70
C VAL A 377 32.90 51.92 39.31
N SER A 378 31.73 52.25 39.87
CA SER A 378 30.45 51.59 39.52
C SER A 378 30.10 51.72 38.03
N SER A 379 30.30 52.90 37.42
CA SER A 379 30.10 53.09 35.97
C SER A 379 31.11 52.29 35.15
N LYS A 380 32.37 52.15 35.61
CA LYS A 380 33.38 51.33 34.92
C LYS A 380 32.98 49.85 34.92
N ILE A 381 32.49 49.34 36.05
CA ILE A 381 31.96 47.98 36.17
C ILE A 381 30.77 47.78 35.23
N LEU A 382 29.83 48.74 35.18
CA LEU A 382 28.69 48.68 34.26
C LEU A 382 29.14 48.62 32.79
N TYR A 383 30.14 49.41 32.39
CA TYR A 383 30.68 49.34 31.02
C TYR A 383 31.41 48.03 30.72
N ILE A 384 32.08 47.41 31.71
CA ILE A 384 32.69 46.07 31.54
C ILE A 384 31.60 45.01 31.30
N PHE A 385 30.52 45.03 32.08
CA PHE A 385 29.40 44.12 31.86
C PHE A 385 28.73 44.35 30.50
N LEU A 386 28.56 45.61 30.11
CA LEU A 386 28.00 45.98 28.81
C LEU A 386 28.91 45.47 27.66
N PHE A 387 30.23 45.56 27.82
CA PHE A 387 31.20 45.01 26.87
C PHE A 387 31.12 43.49 26.76
N LEU A 388 31.11 42.77 27.89
CA LEU A 388 30.97 41.31 27.90
C LEU A 388 29.65 40.86 27.26
N LEU A 389 28.57 41.59 27.52
CA LEU A 389 27.27 41.35 26.93
C LEU A 389 27.29 41.57 25.41
N GLY A 390 27.84 42.70 24.94
CA GLY A 390 27.96 43.00 23.52
C GLY A 390 28.79 41.94 22.76
N ILE A 391 29.89 41.47 23.37
CA ILE A 391 30.68 40.35 22.84
C ILE A 391 29.82 39.08 22.73
N PHE A 392 29.12 38.72 23.80
CA PHE A 392 28.30 37.52 23.83
C PHE A 392 27.21 37.55 22.75
N ILE A 393 26.47 38.67 22.66
CA ILE A 393 25.42 38.87 21.66
C ILE A 393 26.01 38.76 20.26
N ASN A 394 27.06 39.53 19.93
CA ASN A 394 27.62 39.55 18.57
C ASN A 394 28.16 38.17 18.14
N ASN A 395 28.88 37.48 19.04
CA ASN A 395 29.39 36.15 18.75
C ASN A 395 28.28 35.11 18.61
N MET A 396 27.24 35.19 19.46
CA MET A 396 26.09 34.29 19.38
C MET A 396 25.35 34.47 18.04
N TYR A 397 24.99 35.70 17.66
CA TYR A 397 24.31 35.95 16.38
C TYR A 397 25.16 35.53 15.19
N SER A 398 26.46 35.85 15.20
CA SER A 398 27.39 35.45 14.14
C SER A 398 27.44 33.91 13.99
N ALA A 399 27.58 33.18 15.10
CA ALA A 399 27.61 31.71 15.08
C ALA A 399 26.28 31.10 14.60
N TYR A 400 25.14 31.65 15.03
CA TYR A 400 23.82 31.20 14.57
C TYR A 400 23.63 31.41 13.06
N PHE A 401 23.95 32.60 12.54
CA PHE A 401 23.86 32.87 11.11
C PHE A 401 24.81 31.99 10.30
N GLN A 402 26.06 31.82 10.74
CA GLN A 402 27.01 30.93 10.07
C GLN A 402 26.49 29.48 10.01
N THR A 403 25.92 28.97 11.10
CA THR A 403 25.36 27.62 11.15
C THR A 403 24.18 27.49 10.19
N LEU A 404 23.23 28.43 10.24
CA LEU A 404 22.03 28.40 9.40
C LEU A 404 22.33 28.64 7.92
N PHE A 405 23.37 29.41 7.59
CA PHE A 405 23.79 29.59 6.20
C PHE A 405 24.56 28.39 5.64
N THR A 406 25.32 27.70 6.50
CA THR A 406 26.03 26.47 6.11
C THR A 406 25.05 25.31 5.91
N SER A 407 24.00 25.23 6.72
CA SER A 407 22.97 24.19 6.58
C SER A 407 21.59 24.80 6.89
N PRO A 408 20.92 25.36 5.88
CA PRO A 408 19.60 25.97 6.06
C PRO A 408 18.61 24.95 6.60
N PRO A 409 17.77 25.34 7.59
CA PRO A 409 16.70 24.47 8.03
C PRO A 409 15.75 24.19 6.86
N LEU A 410 15.19 22.99 6.85
CA LEU A 410 14.15 22.64 5.89
C LEU A 410 12.85 23.37 6.23
N GLN A 411 12.07 23.66 5.20
CA GLN A 411 10.70 24.12 5.39
C GLN A 411 9.90 23.13 6.25
N LYS A 412 8.97 23.66 7.04
CA LYS A 412 8.11 22.88 7.93
C LYS A 412 7.48 21.70 7.15
N GLU A 413 7.52 20.51 7.72
CA GLU A 413 6.92 19.33 7.09
C GLU A 413 5.39 19.41 7.09
N ILE A 414 4.79 18.76 6.09
CA ILE A 414 3.33 18.61 6.00
C ILE A 414 2.97 17.31 6.71
N LEU A 415 2.30 17.42 7.86
CA LEU A 415 1.93 16.26 8.68
C LEU A 415 0.45 15.90 8.58
N SER A 416 -0.39 16.82 8.13
CA SER A 416 -1.85 16.67 8.08
C SER A 416 -2.46 17.15 6.74
N PHE A 417 -3.66 16.65 6.41
CA PHE A 417 -4.43 17.14 5.26
C PHE A 417 -4.82 18.63 5.40
N ASP A 418 -4.91 19.15 6.63
CA ASP A 418 -5.10 20.58 6.89
C ASP A 418 -3.86 21.40 6.49
N ASP A 419 -2.65 20.87 6.74
CA ASP A 419 -1.41 21.52 6.32
C ASP A 419 -1.27 21.55 4.80
N MET A 420 -1.71 20.49 4.10
CA MET A 420 -1.83 20.50 2.64
C MET A 420 -2.77 21.60 2.15
N ARG A 421 -3.94 21.75 2.81
CA ARG A 421 -4.88 22.84 2.52
C ARG A 421 -4.26 24.22 2.71
N ARG A 422 -3.54 24.46 3.81
CA ARG A 422 -2.86 25.74 4.08
C ARG A 422 -1.81 26.07 3.03
N ARG A 423 -1.11 25.07 2.50
CA ARG A 423 -0.11 25.23 1.44
C ARG A 423 -0.67 25.19 0.03
N ASN A 424 -1.99 25.08 -0.14
CA ASN A 424 -2.65 24.88 -1.42
C ASN A 424 -2.13 23.66 -2.22
N LEU A 425 -1.51 22.69 -1.56
CA LEU A 425 -1.01 21.47 -2.20
C LEU A 425 -2.18 20.52 -2.48
N LYS A 426 -2.37 20.18 -3.76
CA LYS A 426 -3.44 19.29 -4.20
C LYS A 426 -2.98 17.83 -4.16
N LEU A 427 -3.86 16.93 -3.76
CA LEU A 427 -3.68 15.49 -3.81
C LEU A 427 -4.31 14.96 -5.10
N MET A 428 -3.48 14.45 -6.01
CA MET A 428 -3.92 13.78 -7.22
C MET A 428 -4.26 12.31 -6.91
N PHE A 429 -5.45 11.89 -7.30
CA PHE A 429 -6.01 10.57 -7.04
C PHE A 429 -6.50 9.94 -8.33
N ASP A 430 -6.28 8.63 -8.48
CA ASP A 430 -6.92 7.85 -9.56
C ASP A 430 -8.42 7.70 -9.29
N ARG A 431 -9.25 7.96 -10.30
CA ARG A 431 -10.71 7.73 -10.26
C ARG A 431 -11.06 6.29 -9.86
N SER A 432 -10.20 5.32 -10.20
CA SER A 432 -10.38 3.90 -9.86
C SER A 432 -10.19 3.64 -8.36
N GLU A 433 -9.16 4.24 -7.80
CA GLU A 433 -8.68 4.03 -6.45
C GLU A 433 -9.48 4.82 -5.41
N VAL A 434 -10.00 6.00 -5.80
CA VAL A 434 -10.71 6.90 -4.88
C VAL A 434 -11.96 6.26 -4.29
N GLN A 435 -12.59 5.33 -5.03
CA GLN A 435 -13.78 4.65 -4.57
C GLN A 435 -13.50 3.81 -3.33
N LEU A 436 -12.35 3.14 -3.25
CA LEU A 436 -11.97 2.34 -2.08
C LEU A 436 -11.79 3.23 -0.84
N VAL A 437 -11.11 4.37 -1.00
CA VAL A 437 -10.89 5.32 0.10
C VAL A 437 -12.20 5.98 0.53
N ARG A 438 -13.09 6.27 -0.42
CA ARG A 438 -14.43 6.78 -0.12
C ARG A 438 -15.27 5.77 0.67
N GLU A 439 -15.22 4.50 0.29
CA GLU A 439 -15.91 3.43 1.02
C GLU A 439 -15.35 3.25 2.43
N ALA A 440 -14.04 3.37 2.61
CA ALA A 440 -13.40 3.24 3.92
C ALA A 440 -13.68 4.43 4.86
N LEU A 441 -13.65 5.67 4.35
CA LEU A 441 -13.84 6.88 5.16
C LEU A 441 -15.31 7.28 5.35
N GLY A 442 -16.22 6.79 4.51
CA GLY A 442 -17.65 7.06 4.59
C GLY A 442 -17.95 8.56 4.56
N SER A 443 -18.60 9.08 5.60
CA SER A 443 -18.98 10.49 5.71
C SER A 443 -17.81 11.46 5.82
N GLN A 444 -16.67 11.02 6.34
CA GLN A 444 -15.51 11.88 6.58
C GLN A 444 -14.77 12.25 5.29
N PHE A 445 -14.94 11.46 4.21
CA PHE A 445 -14.21 11.62 2.95
C PHE A 445 -14.26 13.06 2.40
N ASN A 446 -15.46 13.65 2.34
CA ASN A 446 -15.64 15.00 1.78
C ASN A 446 -15.00 16.09 2.64
N GLU A 447 -15.00 15.92 3.96
CA GLU A 447 -14.39 16.87 4.88
C GLU A 447 -12.86 16.78 4.84
N THR A 448 -12.31 15.55 4.86
CA THR A 448 -10.86 15.29 4.81
C THR A 448 -10.24 15.88 3.55
N PHE A 449 -10.83 15.64 2.38
CA PHE A 449 -10.26 16.04 1.08
C PHE A 449 -10.83 17.34 0.50
N ARG A 450 -11.54 18.13 1.31
CA ARG A 450 -12.13 19.40 0.88
C ARG A 450 -11.08 20.30 0.24
N ASN A 451 -11.35 20.77 -0.98
CA ASN A 451 -10.50 21.68 -1.75
C ASN A 451 -9.07 21.20 -2.06
N ILE A 452 -8.73 19.93 -1.77
CA ILE A 452 -7.40 19.36 -2.08
C ILE A 452 -7.46 18.21 -3.08
N LEU A 453 -8.62 17.57 -3.28
CA LEU A 453 -8.76 16.44 -4.19
C LEU A 453 -8.72 16.85 -5.67
N VAL A 454 -7.88 16.18 -6.45
CA VAL A 454 -7.86 16.25 -7.92
C VAL A 454 -7.99 14.84 -8.46
N LEU A 455 -9.03 14.57 -9.26
CA LEU A 455 -9.27 13.26 -9.84
C LEU A 455 -8.75 13.22 -11.28
N ALA A 456 -7.92 12.24 -11.59
CA ALA A 456 -7.38 12.00 -12.91
C ALA A 456 -7.44 10.51 -13.26
N ASP A 457 -7.22 10.19 -14.54
CA ASP A 457 -7.24 8.81 -15.02
C ASP A 457 -5.92 8.11 -14.66
N THR A 458 -5.94 6.79 -14.51
CA THR A 458 -4.78 5.98 -14.07
C THR A 458 -3.49 6.31 -14.84
N ALA A 459 -3.59 6.46 -16.16
CA ALA A 459 -2.44 6.80 -17.02
C ALA A 459 -1.87 8.19 -16.72
N THR A 460 -2.72 9.19 -16.51
CA THR A 460 -2.32 10.55 -16.15
C THR A 460 -1.62 10.56 -14.79
N VAL A 461 -2.20 9.92 -13.78
CA VAL A 461 -1.62 9.86 -12.43
C VAL A 461 -0.26 9.13 -12.46
N GLN A 462 -0.12 8.04 -13.23
CA GLN A 462 1.17 7.36 -13.38
C GLN A 462 2.19 8.22 -14.12
N SER A 463 1.79 8.93 -15.17
CA SER A 463 2.68 9.82 -15.93
C SER A 463 3.23 10.94 -15.04
N HIS A 464 2.38 11.70 -14.36
CA HIS A 464 2.79 12.76 -13.43
C HIS A 464 3.69 12.23 -12.30
N ARG A 465 3.37 11.07 -11.73
CA ARG A 465 4.24 10.39 -10.74
C ARG A 465 5.62 10.08 -11.32
N SER A 466 5.68 9.46 -12.50
CA SER A 466 6.94 9.06 -13.16
C SER A 466 7.83 10.23 -13.56
N LEU A 467 7.23 11.38 -13.85
CA LEU A 467 7.92 12.63 -14.20
C LEU A 467 8.39 13.42 -12.97
N TYR A 468 8.10 12.94 -11.75
CA TYR A 468 8.44 13.63 -10.51
C TYR A 468 7.85 15.06 -10.41
N ASP A 469 6.62 15.27 -10.90
CA ASP A 469 5.92 16.55 -10.82
C ASP A 469 5.53 16.92 -9.37
N THR A 470 6.21 17.93 -8.82
CA THR A 470 6.02 18.41 -7.44
C THR A 470 4.82 19.34 -7.24
N SER A 471 4.05 19.64 -8.28
CA SER A 471 2.85 20.48 -8.19
C SER A 471 1.72 19.79 -7.41
N TYR A 472 1.78 18.46 -7.29
CA TYR A 472 0.79 17.63 -6.62
C TYR A 472 1.46 16.67 -5.62
N ALA A 473 0.68 16.28 -4.63
CA ALA A 473 0.90 15.07 -3.85
C ALA A 473 0.23 13.88 -4.53
N TYR A 474 0.72 12.67 -4.30
CA TYR A 474 0.19 11.46 -4.94
C TYR A 474 -0.09 10.35 -3.95
N THR A 475 -1.07 9.51 -4.29
CA THR A 475 -1.26 8.22 -3.64
C THR A 475 -0.08 7.30 -3.94
N MET A 476 0.43 6.64 -2.90
CA MET A 476 1.64 5.84 -2.99
C MET A 476 1.47 4.55 -2.15
N PRO A 477 1.14 3.42 -2.81
CA PRO A 477 1.24 2.11 -2.19
C PRO A 477 2.71 1.78 -1.85
N GLU A 478 2.94 1.06 -0.77
CA GLU A 478 4.30 0.72 -0.30
C GLU A 478 5.14 -0.01 -1.36
N SER A 479 4.55 -0.95 -2.09
CA SER A 479 5.26 -1.70 -3.15
C SER A 479 5.72 -0.81 -4.30
N LEU A 480 4.99 0.28 -4.59
CA LEU A 480 5.41 1.30 -5.54
C LEU A 480 6.48 2.22 -4.94
N TRP A 481 6.32 2.63 -3.67
CA TRP A 481 7.27 3.49 -2.96
C TRP A 481 8.68 2.91 -2.92
N ALA A 482 8.83 1.60 -2.68
CA ALA A 482 10.13 0.93 -2.64
C ALA A 482 10.96 1.21 -3.91
N ILE A 483 10.29 1.29 -5.05
CA ILE A 483 10.92 1.47 -6.36
C ILE A 483 11.26 2.94 -6.62
N PHE A 484 10.37 3.85 -6.23
CA PHE A 484 10.67 5.29 -6.24
C PHE A 484 11.80 5.64 -5.26
N SER A 485 11.86 4.99 -4.10
CA SER A 485 12.95 5.17 -3.13
C SER A 485 14.28 4.72 -3.73
N ALA A 486 14.32 3.52 -4.30
CA ALA A 486 15.51 2.99 -4.97
C ALA A 486 15.96 3.86 -6.16
N GLN A 487 15.02 4.40 -6.94
CA GLN A 487 15.36 5.31 -8.04
C GLN A 487 15.98 6.62 -7.51
N GLN A 488 15.38 7.21 -6.47
CA GLN A 488 15.81 8.49 -5.90
C GLN A 488 17.15 8.42 -5.16
N GLU A 489 17.66 7.23 -4.81
CA GLU A 489 19.04 7.06 -4.32
C GLU A 489 20.08 7.47 -5.36
N THR A 490 19.73 7.45 -6.65
CA THR A 490 20.61 7.94 -7.72
C THR A 490 20.57 9.46 -7.89
N PHE A 491 19.56 10.13 -7.34
CA PHE A 491 19.37 11.56 -7.53
C PHE A 491 20.20 12.36 -6.53
N GLU A 492 20.60 13.58 -6.89
CA GLU A 492 21.23 14.57 -5.98
C GLU A 492 20.42 14.78 -4.69
N ARG A 493 19.09 14.83 -4.80
CA ARG A 493 18.17 14.98 -3.68
C ARG A 493 16.90 14.18 -3.89
N LYS A 494 16.30 13.73 -2.80
CA LYS A 494 14.95 13.15 -2.80
C LYS A 494 13.95 14.22 -3.23
N ILE A 495 13.13 13.91 -4.22
CA ILE A 495 12.09 14.81 -4.76
C ILE A 495 10.76 14.53 -4.07
N TYR A 496 10.45 13.24 -3.88
CA TYR A 496 9.30 12.79 -3.11
C TYR A 496 9.74 12.22 -1.77
N CYS A 497 8.94 12.52 -0.76
CA CYS A 497 9.07 12.05 0.60
C CYS A 497 7.74 11.38 1.01
N LEU A 498 7.82 10.17 1.56
CA LEU A 498 6.66 9.48 2.10
C LEU A 498 6.18 10.21 3.35
N ALA A 499 4.87 10.36 3.52
CA ALA A 499 4.26 10.94 4.72
C ALA A 499 3.60 9.84 5.56
N PRO A 500 4.27 9.30 6.61
CA PRO A 500 3.73 8.19 7.40
C PRO A 500 2.45 8.54 8.16
N THR A 501 2.25 9.83 8.46
CA THR A 501 1.05 10.35 9.12
C THR A 501 -0.15 10.46 8.18
N LEU A 502 0.09 10.55 6.87
CA LEU A 502 -0.94 10.63 5.83
C LEU A 502 -1.15 9.24 5.21
N LYS A 503 -1.75 8.35 5.99
CA LYS A 503 -2.00 6.96 5.63
C LYS A 503 -3.50 6.71 5.40
N PHE A 504 -3.84 6.07 4.29
CA PHE A 504 -5.20 5.63 3.99
C PHE A 504 -5.50 4.25 4.60
N PHE A 505 -4.54 3.33 4.50
CA PHE A 505 -4.66 1.96 5.02
C PHE A 505 -3.34 1.51 5.63
N GLY A 506 -3.40 0.96 6.86
CA GLY A 506 -2.24 0.32 7.52
C GLY A 506 -2.11 -1.17 7.26
N LEU A 507 -3.09 -1.76 6.60
CA LEU A 507 -3.03 -3.13 6.13
C LEU A 507 -3.97 -3.28 4.96
N LEU A 508 -3.42 -3.52 3.77
CA LEU A 508 -4.17 -3.78 2.56
C LEU A 508 -3.70 -5.09 1.94
N MET A 509 -4.59 -6.08 1.91
CA MET A 509 -4.33 -7.37 1.29
C MET A 509 -4.76 -7.32 -0.17
N MET A 510 -3.84 -7.63 -1.08
CA MET A 510 -4.10 -7.63 -2.50
C MET A 510 -3.86 -9.02 -3.10
N GLY A 511 -4.86 -9.52 -3.82
CA GLY A 511 -4.84 -10.81 -4.50
C GLY A 511 -5.10 -10.69 -6.00
N ILE A 512 -4.86 -11.77 -6.71
CA ILE A 512 -5.08 -11.88 -8.15
C ILE A 512 -6.56 -12.21 -8.39
N PRO A 513 -7.27 -11.47 -9.25
CA PRO A 513 -8.63 -11.82 -9.68
C PRO A 513 -8.64 -13.09 -10.54
N VAL A 514 -9.44 -14.07 -10.14
CA VAL A 514 -9.58 -15.37 -10.79
C VAL A 514 -11.05 -15.63 -11.13
N ALA A 515 -11.29 -16.27 -12.28
CA ALA A 515 -12.63 -16.61 -12.73
C ALA A 515 -13.36 -17.57 -11.78
N GLU A 516 -14.69 -17.55 -11.84
CA GLU A 516 -15.53 -18.41 -11.02
C GLU A 516 -15.23 -19.90 -11.25
N ASN A 517 -15.15 -20.66 -10.15
CA ASN A 517 -14.89 -22.10 -10.17
C ASN A 517 -13.56 -22.52 -10.82
N SER A 518 -12.63 -21.58 -11.02
CA SER A 518 -11.37 -21.86 -11.68
C SER A 518 -10.54 -22.90 -10.93
N PHE A 519 -10.14 -23.93 -11.66
CA PHE A 519 -9.24 -24.97 -11.14
C PHE A 519 -7.80 -24.46 -10.91
N LEU A 520 -7.49 -23.22 -11.30
CA LEU A 520 -6.19 -22.59 -11.08
C LEU A 520 -6.01 -22.02 -9.67
N LEU A 521 -7.11 -21.78 -8.96
CA LEU A 521 -7.08 -21.02 -7.71
C LEU A 521 -6.18 -21.69 -6.65
N GLU A 522 -6.36 -22.99 -6.41
CA GLU A 522 -5.57 -23.73 -5.42
C GLU A 522 -4.08 -23.87 -5.81
N PRO A 523 -3.72 -24.28 -7.05
CA PRO A 523 -2.33 -24.28 -7.49
C PRO A 523 -1.66 -22.91 -7.41
N LEU A 524 -2.39 -21.85 -7.78
CA LEU A 524 -1.91 -20.48 -7.72
C LEU A 524 -1.64 -20.06 -6.28
N ASN A 525 -2.58 -20.30 -5.36
CA ASN A 525 -2.40 -20.01 -3.93
C ASN A 525 -1.17 -20.71 -3.37
N LYS A 526 -0.99 -22.00 -3.71
CA LYS A 526 0.17 -22.79 -3.29
C LYS A 526 1.48 -22.27 -3.86
N MET A 527 1.46 -21.73 -5.08
CA MET A 527 2.61 -21.09 -5.69
C MET A 527 2.92 -19.74 -5.06
N ILE A 528 1.91 -18.92 -4.76
CA ILE A 528 2.07 -17.63 -4.07
C ILE A 528 2.74 -17.86 -2.71
N MET A 529 2.20 -18.77 -1.88
CA MET A 529 2.78 -19.08 -0.57
C MET A 529 4.25 -19.51 -0.70
N ARG A 530 4.56 -20.42 -1.63
CA ARG A 530 5.95 -20.85 -1.87
C ARG A 530 6.85 -19.73 -2.37
N ALA A 531 6.36 -18.86 -3.24
CA ALA A 531 7.14 -17.73 -3.76
C ALA A 531 7.47 -16.72 -2.65
N THR A 532 6.55 -16.51 -1.72
CA THR A 532 6.77 -15.68 -0.53
C THR A 532 7.74 -16.35 0.44
N GLU A 533 7.55 -17.64 0.77
CA GLU A 533 8.41 -18.39 1.70
C GLU A 533 9.87 -18.48 1.23
N THR A 534 10.09 -18.57 -0.08
CA THR A 534 11.44 -18.71 -0.67
C THR A 534 12.11 -17.37 -0.97
N GLY A 535 11.43 -16.24 -0.79
CA GLY A 535 11.93 -14.91 -1.15
C GLY A 535 11.93 -14.61 -2.66
N LEU A 536 11.33 -15.48 -3.48
CA LEU A 536 11.20 -15.25 -4.93
C LEU A 536 10.43 -13.96 -5.25
N LEU A 537 9.42 -13.62 -4.44
CA LEU A 537 8.67 -12.38 -4.63
C LEU A 537 9.56 -11.13 -4.51
N LEU A 538 10.43 -11.07 -3.49
CA LEU A 538 11.38 -9.97 -3.29
C LEU A 538 12.38 -9.90 -4.45
N HIS A 539 12.85 -11.05 -4.92
CA HIS A 539 13.73 -11.14 -6.07
C HIS A 539 13.07 -10.60 -7.36
N TRP A 540 11.81 -10.96 -7.62
CA TRP A 540 11.06 -10.45 -8.77
C TRP A 540 10.75 -8.96 -8.67
N GLN A 541 10.55 -8.42 -7.47
CA GLN A 541 10.42 -6.97 -7.26
C GLN A 541 11.74 -6.24 -7.61
N ALA A 542 12.89 -6.77 -7.19
CA ALA A 542 14.20 -6.23 -7.56
C ALA A 542 14.47 -6.32 -9.07
N MET A 543 14.15 -7.46 -9.70
CA MET A 543 14.23 -7.61 -11.16
C MET A 543 13.33 -6.61 -11.90
N THR A 544 12.13 -6.36 -11.36
CA THR A 544 11.21 -5.37 -11.96
C THR A 544 11.83 -3.97 -12.00
N PHE A 545 12.54 -3.55 -10.95
CA PHE A 545 13.26 -2.27 -10.98
C PHE A 545 14.33 -2.24 -12.08
N ILE A 546 15.11 -3.31 -12.22
CA ILE A 546 16.14 -3.43 -13.26
C ILE A 546 15.52 -3.35 -14.66
N ASP A 547 14.42 -4.06 -14.90
CA ASP A 547 13.71 -4.02 -16.18
C ASP A 547 13.14 -2.63 -16.48
N LEU A 548 12.64 -1.93 -15.47
CA LEU A 548 12.11 -0.57 -15.63
C LEU A 548 13.21 0.43 -16.05
N VAL A 549 14.41 0.26 -15.52
CA VAL A 549 15.59 1.03 -15.95
C VAL A 549 16.01 0.63 -17.36
N ALA A 550 16.13 -0.67 -17.63
CA ALA A 550 16.59 -1.18 -18.93
C ALA A 550 15.66 -0.80 -20.08
N THR A 551 14.35 -0.72 -19.82
CA THR A 551 13.34 -0.32 -20.80
C THR A 551 13.19 1.21 -20.94
N GLY A 552 13.98 2.00 -20.20
CA GLY A 552 13.91 3.46 -20.22
C GLY A 552 12.63 4.04 -19.60
N ARG A 553 11.79 3.21 -18.97
CA ARG A 553 10.59 3.64 -18.24
C ARG A 553 10.97 4.50 -17.03
N PHE A 554 12.11 4.19 -16.42
CA PHE A 554 12.76 5.00 -15.39
C PHE A 554 14.14 5.46 -15.82
N SER A 555 14.38 6.76 -15.71
CA SER A 555 15.69 7.35 -15.89
C SER A 555 16.46 7.30 -14.57
N LEU A 556 17.68 6.76 -14.60
CA LEU A 556 18.66 7.00 -13.54
C LEU A 556 19.28 8.38 -13.82
N LYS A 557 19.07 9.34 -12.93
CA LYS A 557 19.74 10.64 -13.01
C LYS A 557 21.04 10.53 -12.24
N VAL A 558 22.08 9.96 -12.86
CA VAL A 558 23.42 9.96 -12.27
C VAL A 558 23.96 11.37 -12.32
N THR A 559 23.77 12.14 -11.26
CA THR A 559 24.31 13.49 -11.15
C THR A 559 25.57 13.46 -10.32
N GLY A 560 26.71 13.57 -11.00
CA GLY A 560 28.06 13.66 -10.43
C GLY A 560 28.44 15.04 -9.89
N ASN A 561 27.48 15.96 -9.73
CA ASN A 561 27.76 17.29 -9.22
C ASN A 561 27.31 17.36 -7.76
N VAL A 562 28.30 17.29 -6.88
CA VAL A 562 28.20 17.75 -5.50
C VAL A 562 27.59 19.14 -5.53
N VAL A 563 26.50 19.34 -4.79
CA VAL A 563 25.76 20.61 -4.63
C VAL A 563 26.70 21.80 -4.79
N GLU A 564 26.55 22.54 -5.90
CA GLU A 564 27.29 23.79 -6.10
C GLU A 564 26.95 24.73 -4.94
N PHE A 565 28.01 25.27 -4.33
CA PHE A 565 27.95 26.35 -3.37
C PHE A 565 26.98 27.44 -3.83
N HIS A 566 25.95 27.75 -3.04
CA HIS A 566 25.03 28.82 -3.38
C HIS A 566 25.68 30.17 -3.08
N ASP A 567 26.02 30.93 -4.13
CA ASP A 567 26.51 32.29 -3.97
C ASP A 567 25.41 33.17 -3.37
N ILE A 568 25.72 33.83 -2.26
CA ILE A 568 24.79 34.76 -1.59
C ILE A 568 24.45 35.90 -2.57
N SER A 569 23.17 35.99 -2.95
CA SER A 569 22.68 36.99 -3.89
C SER A 569 22.20 38.25 -3.16
N LEU A 570 22.04 39.36 -3.89
CA LEU A 570 21.46 40.60 -3.34
C LEU A 570 20.04 40.39 -2.80
N LYS A 571 19.29 39.43 -3.36
CA LYS A 571 17.92 39.09 -2.92
C LYS A 571 17.94 38.50 -1.51
N ASP A 572 18.99 37.76 -1.16
CA ASP A 572 19.10 37.10 0.14
C ASP A 572 19.32 38.09 1.30
N ILE A 573 19.92 39.24 1.02
CA ILE A 573 20.24 40.30 2.00
C ILE A 573 19.17 41.42 1.98
N GLU A 574 18.07 41.25 1.25
CA GLU A 574 17.05 42.29 1.06
C GLU A 574 16.44 42.76 2.41
N PHE A 575 16.20 41.84 3.35
CA PHE A 575 15.60 42.15 4.65
C PHE A 575 16.43 43.15 5.49
N PRO A 576 17.74 42.94 5.73
CA PRO A 576 18.60 43.95 6.36
C PRO A 576 18.59 45.31 5.67
N PHE A 577 18.57 45.34 4.33
CA PHE A 577 18.54 46.60 3.57
C PHE A 577 17.23 47.36 3.76
N HIS A 578 16.08 46.68 3.76
CA HIS A 578 14.79 47.30 4.07
C HIS A 578 14.76 47.88 5.48
N LEU A 579 15.29 47.14 6.45
CA LEU A 579 15.33 47.60 7.85
C LEU A 579 16.22 48.86 8.00
N LEU A 580 17.36 48.90 7.30
CA LEU A 580 18.22 50.08 7.24
C LEU A 580 17.49 51.27 6.59
N LEU A 581 16.83 51.05 5.46
CA LEU A 581 16.09 52.11 4.74
C LEU A 581 14.99 52.71 5.62
N ILE A 582 14.19 51.87 6.28
CA ILE A 582 13.14 52.31 7.21
C ILE A 582 13.76 53.12 8.36
N GLY A 583 14.88 52.66 8.93
CA GLY A 583 15.59 53.37 10.00
C GLY A 583 16.10 54.75 9.57
N LEU A 584 16.66 54.87 8.36
CA LEU A 584 17.14 56.13 7.80
C LEU A 584 15.99 57.09 7.47
N CYS A 585 14.87 56.59 6.95
CA CYS A 585 13.69 57.41 6.72
C CYS A 585 13.13 57.95 8.04
N LEU A 586 13.01 57.11 9.06
CA LEU A 586 12.50 57.53 10.37
C LEU A 586 13.41 58.56 11.03
N SER A 587 14.73 58.34 11.01
CA SER A 587 15.69 59.29 11.58
C SER A 587 15.68 60.64 10.85
N SER A 588 15.52 60.62 9.52
CA SER A 588 15.39 61.84 8.70
C SER A 588 14.13 62.63 9.06
N VAL A 589 12.99 61.95 9.27
CA VAL A 589 11.74 62.58 9.70
C VAL A 589 11.90 63.22 11.09
N VAL A 590 12.47 62.50 12.05
CA VAL A 590 12.73 63.02 13.41
C VAL A 590 13.63 64.26 13.34
N PHE A 591 14.70 64.21 12.55
CA PHE A 591 15.61 65.34 12.36
C PHE A 591 14.89 66.58 11.78
N ILE A 592 14.03 66.40 10.78
CA ILE A 592 13.24 67.51 10.19
C ILE A 592 12.29 68.10 11.24
N VAL A 593 11.65 67.27 12.06
CA VAL A 593 10.76 67.72 13.15
C VAL A 593 11.54 68.52 14.19
N GLU A 594 12.71 68.04 14.61
CA GLU A 594 13.57 68.73 15.57
C GLU A 594 14.01 70.11 15.04
N VAL A 595 14.45 70.19 13.79
CA VAL A 595 14.85 71.45 13.16
C VAL A 595 13.66 72.42 13.04
N SER A 596 12.48 71.90 12.71
CA SER A 596 11.26 72.71 12.60
C SER A 596 10.79 73.25 13.95
N ALA A 597 10.79 72.41 14.99
CA ALA A 597 10.49 72.81 16.36
C ALA A 597 11.51 73.83 16.90
N PHE A 598 12.79 73.66 16.58
CA PHE A 598 13.84 74.60 16.94
C PHE A 598 13.64 75.97 16.27
N LYS A 599 13.33 75.99 14.97
CA LYS A 599 13.01 77.24 14.23
C LYS A 599 11.75 77.92 14.79
N LEU A 600 10.70 77.16 15.10
CA LEU A 600 9.47 77.68 15.71
C LEU A 600 9.74 78.29 17.10
N LYS A 601 10.56 77.63 17.92
CA LYS A 601 10.95 78.13 19.23
C LYS A 601 11.73 79.45 19.11
N ILE A 602 12.67 79.56 18.18
CA ILE A 602 13.41 80.80 17.91
C ILE A 602 12.47 81.92 17.42
N PHE A 603 11.52 81.59 16.53
CA PHE A 603 10.54 82.56 16.03
C PHE A 603 9.64 83.09 17.15
N HIS A 604 9.22 82.22 18.08
CA HIS A 604 8.44 82.61 19.25
C HIS A 604 9.25 83.47 20.23
N THR A 605 10.51 83.14 20.50
CA THR A 605 11.38 83.93 21.39
C THR A 605 11.69 85.32 20.80
N LYS A 606 11.86 85.44 19.48
CA LYS A 606 12.00 86.73 18.79
C LYS A 606 10.74 87.59 18.81
N ARG A 607 9.55 87.00 18.99
CA ARG A 607 8.26 87.71 19.11
C ARG A 607 7.96 88.20 20.53
N VAL A 608 8.58 87.62 21.55
CA VAL A 608 8.41 88.00 22.97
C VAL A 608 9.43 89.07 23.41
N LEU A 609 10.54 89.21 22.67
CA LEU A 609 11.57 90.25 22.87
C LEU A 609 11.32 91.53 22.05
N LYS A 610 10.21 91.61 21.33
CA LYS A 610 9.72 92.78 20.59
C LYS A 610 8.39 93.19 21.21
#